data_AF-A0A554J2D9-F1
#
_entry.id   AF-A0A554J2D9-F1
#
_cell.length_a   1.000
_cell.length_b   1.000
_cell.length_c   1.000
_cell.angle_alpha   90.00
_cell.angle_beta   90.00
_cell.angle_gamma   90.00
#
_symmetry.space_group_name_H-M   'P 1'
#
loop_
_entity.id
_entity.type
_entity.pdbx_description
1 polymer ?
#
loop_
_entity_poly.entity_id
_entity_poly.type
_entity_poly.pdbx_seq_one_letter_code
_entity_poly.pdbx_strand_id
1 'polypeptide(L)'
;MEHTRMTLRLWERFQLFVLPMVVIAIFAFAGSAAWRLQTAPRTAPQDLVSLEGCFTHTEFTERIRCYRPMLEHHLDMHGPRAVLAALDRLQEQRTQFRAECHTMAHILGRYWIASGKLLADGFREGTNICHSGFFHGMAERVFQGEDASLDEPAHLSPEELRARIATVCTDEALRTPSRNMRFQCLHGLGHAAVFSLSYDLLLALEMCDVLPTEWDQSSCAGGAFMENIMTGQGLGASENVHDTKWVSRTDPLLPCIQVDQAYDVQYQCYQMQ
;
A
#
# COMPACT_ATOMS: atom_id res chain seq x y z
N MET A 1 -58.14 -32.67 51.67
CA MET A 1 -58.17 -32.15 50.28
C MET A 1 -57.18 -30.99 50.10
N GLU A 2 -55.93 -31.15 50.55
CA GLU A 2 -54.98 -30.02 50.61
C GLU A 2 -53.64 -30.36 49.93
N HIS A 3 -53.24 -31.64 49.92
CA HIS A 3 -52.04 -32.10 49.22
C HIS A 3 -52.13 -32.09 47.67
N THR A 4 -53.31 -32.24 47.08
CA THR A 4 -53.46 -32.29 45.61
C THR A 4 -53.36 -30.91 44.94
N ARG A 5 -53.57 -29.82 45.68
CA ARG A 5 -53.51 -28.45 45.13
C ARG A 5 -52.08 -27.90 45.02
N MET A 6 -51.13 -28.46 45.78
CA MET A 6 -49.75 -27.97 45.80
C MET A 6 -48.92 -28.48 44.60
N THR A 7 -49.22 -29.69 44.10
CA THR A 7 -48.54 -30.29 42.94
C THR A 7 -48.95 -29.67 41.61
N LEU A 8 -50.20 -29.27 41.44
CA LEU A 8 -50.69 -28.57 40.23
C LEU A 8 -50.07 -27.18 40.05
N ARG A 9 -49.91 -26.40 41.14
CA ARG A 9 -49.31 -25.05 41.11
C ARG A 9 -47.81 -25.06 40.78
N LEU A 10 -47.10 -26.13 41.15
CA LEU A 10 -45.69 -26.29 40.80
C LEU A 10 -45.51 -26.68 39.33
N TRP A 11 -46.42 -27.48 38.76
CA TRP A 11 -46.40 -27.85 37.34
C TRP A 11 -46.74 -26.66 36.43
N GLU A 12 -47.76 -25.86 36.76
CA GLU A 12 -48.12 -24.64 35.99
C GLU A 12 -46.98 -23.61 35.99
N ARG A 13 -46.28 -23.44 37.12
CA ARG A 13 -45.10 -22.56 37.20
C ARG A 13 -43.90 -23.12 36.43
N PHE A 14 -43.74 -24.44 36.37
CA PHE A 14 -42.67 -25.06 35.57
C PHE A 14 -42.90 -24.86 34.06
N GLN A 15 -44.14 -24.93 33.58
CA GLN A 15 -44.47 -24.66 32.16
C GLN A 15 -44.32 -23.19 31.78
N LEU A 16 -44.64 -22.25 32.68
CA LEU A 16 -44.53 -20.81 32.40
C LEU A 16 -43.08 -20.30 32.29
N PHE A 17 -42.11 -20.96 32.93
CA PHE A 17 -40.70 -20.52 32.91
C PHE A 17 -39.79 -21.34 31.98
N VAL A 18 -40.07 -22.63 31.76
CA VAL A 18 -39.19 -23.50 30.96
C VAL A 18 -39.49 -23.42 29.46
N LEU A 19 -40.76 -23.30 29.05
CA LEU A 19 -41.12 -23.16 27.63
C LEU A 19 -40.54 -21.91 26.95
N PRO A 20 -40.63 -20.70 27.53
CA PRO A 20 -40.09 -19.50 26.86
C PRO A 20 -38.56 -19.53 26.78
N MET A 21 -37.86 -20.13 27.76
CA MET A 21 -36.40 -20.25 27.68
C MET A 21 -35.93 -21.21 26.58
N VAL A 22 -36.65 -22.31 26.33
CA VAL A 22 -36.32 -23.23 25.23
C VAL A 22 -36.58 -22.58 23.87
N VAL A 23 -37.66 -21.81 23.73
CA VAL A 23 -37.96 -21.08 22.48
C VAL A 23 -36.91 -19.98 22.21
N ILE A 24 -36.50 -19.21 23.23
CA ILE A 24 -35.44 -18.20 23.09
C ILE A 24 -34.09 -18.85 22.71
N ALA A 25 -33.75 -20.01 23.27
CA ALA A 25 -32.53 -20.74 22.92
C ALA A 25 -32.54 -21.23 21.46
N ILE A 26 -33.69 -21.69 20.95
CA ILE A 26 -33.84 -22.13 19.54
C ILE A 26 -33.71 -20.93 18.57
N PHE A 27 -34.29 -19.77 18.90
CA PHE A 27 -34.14 -18.56 18.06
C PHE A 27 -32.74 -17.95 18.14
N ALA A 28 -32.05 -18.02 19.28
CA ALA A 28 -30.66 -17.58 19.41
C ALA A 28 -29.70 -18.46 18.59
N PHE A 29 -29.94 -19.78 18.54
CA PHE A 29 -29.15 -20.69 17.69
C PHE A 29 -29.46 -20.51 16.20
N ALA A 30 -30.73 -20.34 15.81
CA ALA A 30 -31.11 -20.12 14.41
C ALA A 30 -30.60 -18.76 13.87
N GLY A 31 -30.60 -17.70 14.68
CA GLY A 31 -30.05 -16.39 14.31
C GLY A 31 -28.54 -16.38 14.10
N SER A 32 -27.80 -17.22 14.85
CA SER A 32 -26.34 -17.35 14.71
C SER A 32 -25.90 -18.13 13.46
N ALA A 33 -26.79 -18.97 12.90
CA ALA A 33 -26.52 -19.69 11.65
C ALA A 33 -26.73 -18.80 10.41
N ALA A 34 -27.66 -17.85 10.45
CA ALA A 34 -27.99 -16.97 9.32
C ALA A 34 -26.98 -15.82 9.11
N TRP A 35 -26.18 -15.47 10.13
CA TRP A 35 -25.08 -14.49 10.02
C TRP A 35 -23.73 -15.14 9.64
N ARG A 36 -23.73 -16.44 9.34
CA ARG A 36 -22.61 -17.11 8.65
C ARG A 36 -22.90 -17.29 7.17
N LEU A 37 -23.51 -16.28 6.54
CA LEU A 37 -23.30 -16.08 5.11
C LEU A 37 -21.80 -15.85 4.93
N GLN A 38 -21.16 -16.89 4.41
CA GLN A 38 -19.74 -16.96 4.15
C GLN A 38 -19.26 -15.68 3.45
N THR A 39 -18.45 -14.88 4.14
CA THR A 39 -17.28 -14.31 3.47
C THR A 39 -16.39 -15.50 3.13
N ALA A 40 -16.68 -16.18 2.02
CA ALA A 40 -15.77 -17.17 1.47
C ALA A 40 -14.38 -16.50 1.42
N PRO A 41 -13.31 -17.16 1.91
CA PRO A 41 -11.98 -16.63 1.71
C PRO A 41 -11.84 -16.38 0.22
N ARG A 42 -11.65 -15.11 -0.18
CA ARG A 42 -11.37 -14.76 -1.58
C ARG A 42 -10.21 -15.65 -1.99
N THR A 43 -10.48 -16.66 -2.82
CA THR A 43 -9.45 -17.58 -3.30
C THR A 43 -8.41 -16.71 -3.95
N ALA A 44 -7.15 -16.84 -3.52
CA ALA A 44 -6.08 -16.03 -4.08
C ALA A 44 -6.07 -16.18 -5.61
N PRO A 45 -5.76 -15.12 -6.36
CA PRO A 45 -5.82 -15.16 -7.82
C PRO A 45 -4.81 -16.18 -8.33
N GLN A 46 -5.29 -17.39 -8.63
CA GLN A 46 -4.49 -18.49 -9.18
C GLN A 46 -4.01 -18.15 -10.61
N ASP A 47 -4.68 -17.18 -11.24
CA ASP A 47 -4.44 -16.77 -12.61
C ASP A 47 -3.33 -15.72 -12.77
N LEU A 48 -2.76 -15.17 -11.69
CA LEU A 48 -1.61 -14.25 -11.84
C LEU A 48 -0.39 -14.91 -12.49
N VAL A 49 -0.30 -16.24 -12.49
CA VAL A 49 0.73 -16.98 -13.25
C VAL A 49 0.62 -16.70 -14.75
N SER A 50 -0.56 -16.38 -15.29
CA SER A 50 -0.73 -16.05 -16.71
C SER A 50 0.06 -14.80 -17.14
N LEU A 51 0.45 -13.94 -16.19
CA LEU A 51 1.30 -12.77 -16.45
C LEU A 51 2.67 -13.15 -17.03
N GLU A 52 3.12 -14.40 -16.89
CA GLU A 52 4.39 -14.85 -17.47
C GLU A 52 4.49 -14.67 -18.97
N GLY A 53 3.35 -14.75 -19.68
CA GLY A 53 3.31 -14.47 -21.11
C GLY A 53 3.83 -13.07 -21.44
N CYS A 54 3.59 -12.10 -20.56
CA CYS A 54 4.04 -10.73 -20.73
C CYS A 54 5.55 -10.56 -20.54
N PHE A 55 6.22 -11.43 -19.80
CA PHE A 55 7.67 -11.33 -19.57
C PHE A 55 8.51 -11.73 -20.78
N THR A 56 7.87 -12.18 -21.87
CA THR A 56 8.53 -12.45 -23.16
C THR A 56 8.89 -11.17 -23.92
N HIS A 57 8.27 -10.04 -23.59
CA HIS A 57 8.61 -8.74 -24.17
C HIS A 57 9.94 -8.22 -23.64
N THR A 58 10.82 -7.82 -24.56
CA THR A 58 12.14 -7.26 -24.24
C THR A 58 12.04 -5.84 -23.70
N GLU A 59 11.13 -5.05 -24.26
CA GLU A 59 10.91 -3.65 -23.87
C GLU A 59 10.11 -3.54 -22.57
N PHE A 60 10.57 -2.71 -21.65
CA PHE A 60 9.92 -2.50 -20.34
C PHE A 60 8.48 -2.01 -20.50
N THR A 61 8.26 -1.05 -21.38
CA THR A 61 6.94 -0.46 -21.65
C THR A 61 5.96 -1.46 -22.25
N GLU A 62 6.43 -2.40 -23.08
CA GLU A 62 5.59 -3.46 -23.61
C GLU A 62 5.17 -4.47 -22.54
N ARG A 63 6.09 -4.84 -21.62
CA ARG A 63 5.75 -5.70 -20.48
C ARG A 63 4.64 -5.08 -19.64
N ILE A 64 4.82 -3.82 -19.25
CA ILE A 64 3.81 -3.06 -18.49
C ILE A 64 2.47 -3.02 -19.23
N ARG A 65 2.47 -2.66 -20.51
CA ARG A 65 1.23 -2.60 -21.32
C ARG A 65 0.52 -3.95 -21.37
N CYS A 66 1.26 -5.04 -21.38
CA CYS A 66 0.71 -6.39 -21.40
C CYS A 66 0.07 -6.79 -20.06
N TYR A 67 0.79 -6.67 -18.94
CA TYR A 67 0.29 -7.21 -17.65
C TYR A 67 -0.58 -6.22 -16.86
N ARG A 68 -0.52 -4.91 -17.14
CA ARG A 68 -1.26 -3.89 -16.38
C ARG A 68 -2.78 -4.16 -16.33
N PRO A 69 -3.50 -4.38 -17.46
CA PRO A 69 -4.95 -4.59 -17.41
C PRO A 69 -5.34 -5.84 -16.60
N MET A 70 -4.49 -6.87 -16.59
CA MET A 70 -4.71 -8.09 -15.83
C MET A 70 -4.54 -7.85 -14.33
N LEU A 71 -3.51 -7.08 -13.94
CA LEU A 71 -3.30 -6.66 -12.56
C LEU A 71 -4.46 -5.82 -12.03
N GLU A 72 -4.91 -4.83 -12.81
CA GLU A 72 -6.05 -3.96 -12.48
C GLU A 72 -7.33 -4.78 -12.29
N HIS A 73 -7.61 -5.70 -13.24
CA HIS A 73 -8.74 -6.63 -13.14
C HIS A 73 -8.68 -7.48 -11.85
N HIS A 74 -7.51 -8.05 -11.54
CA HIS A 74 -7.36 -8.82 -10.30
C HIS A 74 -7.50 -7.95 -9.04
N LEU A 75 -7.06 -6.70 -9.08
CA LEU A 75 -7.24 -5.77 -7.96
C LEU A 75 -8.72 -5.52 -7.70
N ASP A 76 -9.51 -5.25 -8.74
CA ASP A 76 -10.95 -5.02 -8.62
C ASP A 76 -11.69 -6.25 -8.09
N MET A 77 -11.32 -7.44 -8.59
CA MET A 77 -12.00 -8.68 -8.22
C MET A 77 -11.65 -9.18 -6.81
N HIS A 78 -10.39 -9.04 -6.40
CA HIS A 78 -9.88 -9.70 -5.19
C HIS A 78 -9.43 -8.73 -4.09
N GLY A 79 -9.17 -7.47 -4.42
CA GLY A 79 -8.66 -6.45 -3.52
C GLY A 79 -7.15 -6.57 -3.22
N PRO A 80 -6.53 -5.52 -2.63
CA PRO A 80 -5.08 -5.41 -2.49
C PRO A 80 -4.46 -6.59 -1.76
N ARG A 81 -5.01 -6.95 -0.59
CA ARG A 81 -4.49 -8.03 0.25
C ARG A 81 -4.32 -9.35 -0.50
N ALA A 82 -5.30 -9.72 -1.31
CA ALA A 82 -5.30 -11.01 -2.00
C ALA A 82 -4.33 -11.03 -3.17
N VAL A 83 -4.29 -9.94 -3.96
CA VAL A 83 -3.37 -9.80 -5.09
C VAL A 83 -1.92 -9.72 -4.62
N LEU A 84 -1.63 -8.88 -3.62
CA LEU A 84 -0.29 -8.73 -3.06
C LEU A 84 0.21 -10.03 -2.43
N ALA A 85 -0.64 -10.77 -1.70
CA ALA A 85 -0.26 -12.08 -1.17
C ALA A 85 0.01 -13.13 -2.26
N ALA A 86 -0.58 -12.98 -3.45
CA ALA A 86 -0.31 -13.86 -4.58
C ALA A 86 0.99 -13.48 -5.28
N LEU A 87 1.26 -12.18 -5.49
CA LEU A 87 2.57 -11.70 -5.96
C LEU A 87 3.69 -12.13 -5.03
N ASP A 88 3.47 -12.08 -3.71
CA ASP A 88 4.45 -12.49 -2.70
C ASP A 88 4.88 -13.96 -2.87
N ARG A 89 3.91 -14.87 -3.03
CA ARG A 89 4.23 -16.28 -3.32
C ARG A 89 4.95 -16.46 -4.66
N LEU A 90 4.59 -15.68 -5.68
CA LEU A 90 5.17 -15.81 -7.02
C LEU A 90 6.62 -15.31 -7.07
N GLN A 91 6.95 -14.20 -6.38
CA GLN A 91 8.34 -13.70 -6.31
C GLN A 91 9.28 -14.66 -5.58
N GLU A 92 8.77 -15.44 -4.62
CA GLU A 92 9.57 -16.46 -3.93
C GLU A 92 9.92 -17.62 -4.88
N GLN A 93 8.97 -17.99 -5.75
CA GLN A 93 9.05 -19.18 -6.59
C GLN A 93 9.66 -18.93 -7.97
N ARG A 94 9.52 -17.71 -8.52
CA ARG A 94 9.81 -17.43 -9.93
C ARG A 94 10.65 -16.15 -10.07
N THR A 95 11.78 -16.26 -10.76
CA THR A 95 12.77 -15.17 -10.88
C THR A 95 12.23 -13.95 -11.61
N GLN A 96 11.43 -14.14 -12.66
CA GLN A 96 10.83 -13.03 -13.41
C GLN A 96 9.81 -12.26 -12.57
N PHE A 97 8.95 -12.96 -11.80
CA PHE A 97 8.06 -12.29 -10.85
C PHE A 97 8.81 -11.53 -9.78
N ARG A 98 9.94 -12.04 -9.30
CA ARG A 98 10.78 -11.32 -8.34
C ARG A 98 11.32 -10.02 -8.92
N ALA A 99 11.81 -10.06 -10.16
CA ALA A 99 12.33 -8.88 -10.85
C ALA A 99 11.25 -7.82 -11.07
N GLU A 100 10.03 -8.24 -11.41
CA GLU A 100 8.92 -7.33 -11.75
C GLU A 100 8.00 -7.00 -10.55
N CYS A 101 8.19 -7.65 -9.39
CA CYS A 101 7.30 -7.56 -8.23
C CYS A 101 7.01 -6.10 -7.83
N HIS A 102 8.09 -5.32 -7.70
CA HIS A 102 8.03 -3.92 -7.28
C HIS A 102 7.22 -3.07 -8.26
N THR A 103 7.53 -3.17 -9.55
CA THR A 103 6.82 -2.47 -10.63
C THR A 103 5.34 -2.85 -10.68
N MET A 104 5.02 -4.14 -10.59
CA MET A 104 3.63 -4.61 -10.53
C MET A 104 2.89 -4.05 -9.31
N ALA A 105 3.55 -3.97 -8.16
CA ALA A 105 2.97 -3.39 -6.96
C ALA A 105 2.72 -1.87 -7.11
N HIS A 106 3.63 -1.11 -7.72
CA HIS A 106 3.40 0.31 -8.07
C HIS A 106 2.14 0.48 -8.92
N ILE A 107 1.97 -0.33 -9.96
CA ILE A 107 0.82 -0.26 -10.85
C ILE A 107 -0.49 -0.47 -10.08
N LEU A 108 -0.55 -1.48 -9.20
CA LEU A 108 -1.71 -1.72 -8.34
C LEU A 108 -2.00 -0.51 -7.44
N GLY A 109 -0.97 0.11 -6.86
CA GLY A 109 -1.10 1.29 -6.01
C GLY A 109 -1.62 2.51 -6.77
N ARG A 110 -1.06 2.79 -7.95
CA ARG A 110 -1.52 3.89 -8.81
C ARG A 110 -2.97 3.70 -9.22
N TYR A 111 -3.32 2.48 -9.64
CA TYR A 111 -4.69 2.15 -10.03
C TYR A 111 -5.68 2.29 -8.88
N TRP A 112 -5.31 1.90 -7.65
CA TRP A 112 -6.17 2.07 -6.47
C TRP A 112 -6.66 3.52 -6.30
N ILE A 113 -5.74 4.49 -6.31
CA ILE A 113 -6.10 5.91 -6.18
C ILE A 113 -6.82 6.42 -7.42
N ALA A 114 -6.39 6.02 -8.63
CA ALA A 114 -7.05 6.41 -9.87
C ALA A 114 -8.52 5.95 -9.93
N SER A 115 -8.84 4.82 -9.29
CA SER A 115 -10.20 4.29 -9.13
C SER A 115 -11.01 4.97 -8.02
N GLY A 116 -10.55 6.12 -7.52
CA GLY A 116 -11.25 6.95 -6.52
C GLY A 116 -11.25 6.37 -5.11
N LYS A 117 -10.35 5.41 -4.81
CA LYS A 117 -10.23 4.83 -3.47
C LYS A 117 -9.38 5.71 -2.56
N LEU A 118 -9.63 5.61 -1.25
CA LEU A 118 -8.93 6.40 -0.25
C LEU A 118 -7.53 5.85 0.02
N LEU A 119 -6.58 6.77 0.23
CA LEU A 119 -5.20 6.43 0.61
C LEU A 119 -5.16 5.62 1.92
N ALA A 120 -5.93 6.02 2.93
CA ALA A 120 -6.00 5.35 4.22
C ALA A 120 -6.49 3.89 4.10
N ASP A 121 -7.48 3.63 3.24
CA ASP A 121 -7.98 2.27 2.99
C ASP A 121 -6.93 1.41 2.28
N GLY A 122 -6.22 1.98 1.31
CA GLY A 122 -5.14 1.27 0.65
C GLY A 122 -4.02 0.89 1.62
N PHE A 123 -3.65 1.77 2.54
CA PHE A 123 -2.69 1.45 3.60
C PHE A 123 -3.20 0.37 4.58
N ARG A 124 -4.50 0.33 4.86
CA ARG A 124 -5.14 -0.71 5.69
C ARG A 124 -5.21 -2.06 5.00
N GLU A 125 -5.38 -2.08 3.67
CA GLU A 125 -5.62 -3.29 2.89
C GLU A 125 -4.36 -3.85 2.22
N GLY A 126 -3.38 -2.99 1.93
CA GLY A 126 -2.11 -3.35 1.32
C GLY A 126 -1.10 -3.95 2.28
N THR A 127 0.08 -4.29 1.75
CA THR A 127 1.22 -4.84 2.50
C THR A 127 2.53 -4.25 1.95
N ASN A 128 3.62 -4.42 2.70
CA ASN A 128 4.97 -3.99 2.32
C ASN A 128 5.71 -4.99 1.40
N ILE A 129 5.03 -6.00 0.88
CA ILE A 129 5.62 -6.95 -0.09
C ILE A 129 6.01 -6.21 -1.37
N CYS A 130 6.89 -6.81 -2.18
CA CYS A 130 7.47 -6.16 -3.35
C CYS A 130 8.08 -4.77 -3.01
N HIS A 131 8.78 -4.68 -1.88
CA HIS A 131 9.44 -3.44 -1.40
C HIS A 131 8.46 -2.27 -1.28
N SER A 132 7.30 -2.49 -0.65
CA SER A 132 6.26 -1.48 -0.44
C SER A 132 5.71 -0.82 -1.70
N GLY A 133 5.90 -1.44 -2.88
CA GLY A 133 5.55 -0.82 -4.15
C GLY A 133 4.08 -0.38 -4.26
N PHE A 134 3.15 -1.09 -3.62
CA PHE A 134 1.74 -0.68 -3.57
C PHE A 134 1.52 0.65 -2.87
N PHE A 135 2.22 0.87 -1.75
CA PHE A 135 2.14 2.12 -1.01
C PHE A 135 2.78 3.27 -1.78
N HIS A 136 3.92 3.00 -2.44
CA HIS A 136 4.61 3.99 -3.26
C HIS A 136 3.76 4.40 -4.45
N GLY A 137 3.19 3.46 -5.19
CA GLY A 137 2.30 3.75 -6.32
C GLY A 137 1.06 4.56 -5.93
N MET A 138 0.48 4.31 -4.74
CA MET A 138 -0.60 5.16 -4.24
C MET A 138 -0.13 6.59 -3.98
N ALA A 139 1.03 6.75 -3.32
CA ALA A 139 1.60 8.06 -3.08
C ALA A 139 1.85 8.79 -4.42
N GLU A 140 2.53 8.15 -5.38
CA GLU A 140 2.78 8.70 -6.72
C GLU A 140 1.50 9.28 -7.34
N ARG A 141 0.41 8.51 -7.36
CA ARG A 141 -0.85 8.96 -7.97
C ARG A 141 -1.49 10.14 -7.22
N VAL A 142 -1.37 10.18 -5.89
CA VAL A 142 -1.81 11.32 -5.06
C VAL A 142 -1.03 12.60 -5.40
N PHE A 143 0.21 12.50 -5.87
CA PHE A 143 1.05 13.65 -6.23
C PHE A 143 1.07 13.96 -7.72
N GLN A 144 0.24 13.29 -8.52
CA GLN A 144 -0.03 13.70 -9.88
C GLN A 144 -1.15 14.76 -9.91
N GLY A 145 -1.05 15.70 -10.85
CA GLY A 145 -2.08 16.71 -11.11
C GLY A 145 -3.44 16.07 -11.43
N GLU A 146 -4.52 16.84 -11.28
CA GLU A 146 -5.89 16.33 -11.53
C GLU A 146 -6.09 15.86 -12.98
N ASP A 147 -5.40 16.48 -13.93
CA ASP A 147 -5.40 16.13 -15.36
C ASP A 147 -4.43 14.98 -15.73
N ALA A 148 -3.70 14.43 -14.75
CA ALA A 148 -2.78 13.33 -15.02
C ALA A 148 -3.53 12.05 -15.40
N SER A 149 -3.07 11.42 -16.49
CA SER A 149 -3.50 10.07 -16.86
C SER A 149 -2.47 9.04 -16.38
N LEU A 150 -2.85 7.75 -16.42
CA LEU A 150 -1.92 6.65 -16.06
C LEU A 150 -0.73 6.51 -17.01
N ASP A 151 -0.82 7.11 -18.21
CA ASP A 151 0.18 7.05 -19.27
C ASP A 151 0.93 8.38 -19.44
N GLU A 152 0.36 9.50 -19.00
CA GLU A 152 0.94 10.86 -19.09
C GLU A 152 0.77 11.58 -17.74
N PRO A 153 1.79 11.52 -16.86
CA PRO A 153 1.72 12.13 -15.54
C PRO A 153 1.83 13.65 -15.66
N ALA A 154 0.79 14.37 -15.21
CA ALA A 154 0.91 15.80 -14.94
C ALA A 154 1.67 15.98 -13.62
N HIS A 155 2.79 16.70 -13.67
CA HIS A 155 3.54 17.07 -12.46
C HIS A 155 2.91 18.30 -11.82
N LEU A 156 2.75 18.25 -10.50
CA LEU A 156 2.37 19.41 -9.71
C LEU A 156 3.48 20.46 -9.76
N SER A 157 3.12 21.74 -9.64
CA SER A 157 4.13 22.76 -9.35
C SER A 157 4.80 22.46 -8.00
N PRO A 158 6.05 22.92 -7.78
CA PRO A 158 6.73 22.72 -6.50
C PRO A 158 5.93 23.21 -5.29
N GLU A 159 5.15 24.29 -5.44
CA GLU A 159 4.28 24.82 -4.38
C GLU A 159 3.11 23.88 -4.05
N GLU A 160 2.43 23.35 -5.07
CA GLU A 160 1.34 22.40 -4.89
C GLU A 160 1.83 21.07 -4.31
N LEU A 161 2.99 20.59 -4.77
CA LEU A 161 3.65 19.42 -4.24
C LEU A 161 3.95 19.60 -2.74
N ARG A 162 4.57 20.74 -2.39
CA ARG A 162 4.89 21.10 -1.00
C ARG A 162 3.64 21.13 -0.11
N ALA A 163 2.55 21.73 -0.59
CA ALA A 163 1.28 21.81 0.13
C ALA A 163 0.65 20.43 0.35
N ARG A 164 0.70 19.54 -0.66
CA ARG A 164 0.20 18.17 -0.51
C ARG A 164 1.06 17.34 0.45
N ILE A 165 2.39 17.44 0.38
CA ILE A 165 3.28 16.69 1.30
C ILE A 165 3.00 17.04 2.76
N ALA A 166 2.72 18.32 3.05
CA ALA A 166 2.38 18.77 4.41
C ALA A 166 1.11 18.13 4.99
N THR A 167 0.20 17.63 4.16
CA THR A 167 -1.16 17.25 4.58
C THR A 167 -1.53 15.78 4.34
N VAL A 168 -0.97 15.12 3.32
CA VAL A 168 -1.39 13.79 2.87
C VAL A 168 -1.30 12.71 3.96
N CYS A 169 -0.23 12.70 4.76
CA CYS A 169 -0.04 11.71 5.83
C CYS A 169 -0.58 12.17 7.21
N THR A 170 -1.49 13.14 7.24
CA THR A 170 -2.02 13.69 8.52
C THR A 170 -3.29 13.01 9.02
N ASP A 171 -3.91 12.15 8.21
CA ASP A 171 -5.11 11.38 8.59
C ASP A 171 -4.87 10.59 9.88
N GLU A 172 -5.84 10.64 10.80
CA GLU A 172 -5.77 9.96 12.09
C GLU A 172 -5.62 8.43 11.94
N ALA A 173 -6.23 7.84 10.90
CA ALA A 173 -6.08 6.43 10.57
C ALA A 173 -4.63 6.04 10.21
N LEU A 174 -3.82 7.02 9.78
CA LEU A 174 -2.39 6.84 9.53
C LEU A 174 -1.54 7.17 10.78
N ARG A 175 -2.09 7.88 11.78
CA ARG A 175 -1.37 8.29 13.00
C ARG A 175 -1.52 7.30 14.16
N THR A 176 -2.58 6.49 14.23
CA THR A 176 -2.81 5.60 15.38
C THR A 176 -3.53 4.31 14.94
N PRO A 177 -3.04 3.09 15.30
CA PRO A 177 -1.90 2.74 16.14
C PRO A 177 -0.62 2.34 15.37
N SER A 178 -0.61 2.37 14.04
CA SER A 178 0.48 1.81 13.24
C SER A 178 1.52 2.86 12.87
N ARG A 179 2.52 3.09 13.74
CA ARG A 179 3.75 3.86 13.39
C ARG A 179 4.34 3.42 12.05
N ASN A 180 4.24 2.13 11.74
CA ASN A 180 4.64 1.56 10.45
C ASN A 180 3.85 2.15 9.28
N MET A 181 2.54 2.34 9.40
CA MET A 181 1.70 2.87 8.32
C MET A 181 1.98 4.35 8.08
N ARG A 182 2.20 5.12 9.17
CA ARG A 182 2.71 6.48 9.07
C ARG A 182 4.04 6.52 8.34
N PHE A 183 4.99 5.66 8.73
CA PHE A 183 6.30 5.56 8.08
C PHE A 183 6.17 5.25 6.60
N GLN A 184 5.36 4.26 6.21
CA GLN A 184 5.18 3.89 4.81
C GLN A 184 4.55 5.03 3.99
N CYS A 185 3.63 5.79 4.59
CA CYS A 185 3.07 6.99 3.95
C CYS A 185 4.16 8.04 3.72
N LEU A 186 4.90 8.41 4.77
CA LEU A 186 5.95 9.42 4.71
C LEU A 186 7.08 9.02 3.75
N HIS A 187 7.51 7.77 3.81
CA HIS A 187 8.50 7.21 2.89
C HIS A 187 8.02 7.33 1.44
N GLY A 188 6.76 6.96 1.17
CA GLY A 188 6.15 7.15 -0.15
C GLY A 188 6.09 8.61 -0.61
N LEU A 189 5.97 9.59 0.30
CA LEU A 189 6.06 11.02 -0.04
C LEU A 189 7.44 11.37 -0.63
N GLY A 190 8.51 10.80 -0.08
CA GLY A 190 9.87 11.00 -0.58
C GLY A 190 10.07 10.50 -2.01
N HIS A 191 9.55 9.30 -2.31
CA HIS A 191 9.54 8.75 -3.67
C HIS A 191 8.80 9.70 -4.62
N ALA A 192 7.58 10.08 -4.24
CA ALA A 192 6.74 10.96 -5.04
C ALA A 192 7.38 12.34 -5.27
N ALA A 193 8.12 12.88 -4.29
CA ALA A 193 8.83 14.14 -4.43
C ALA A 193 9.97 14.03 -5.47
N VAL A 194 10.80 13.00 -5.37
CA VAL A 194 11.89 12.75 -6.33
C VAL A 194 11.34 12.56 -7.74
N PHE A 195 10.31 11.75 -7.89
CA PHE A 195 9.66 11.52 -9.18
C PHE A 195 9.05 12.80 -9.75
N SER A 196 8.30 13.55 -8.95
CA SER A 196 7.61 14.78 -9.38
C SER A 196 8.57 15.91 -9.77
N LEU A 197 9.78 15.89 -9.21
CA LEU A 197 10.80 16.92 -9.42
C LEU A 197 11.88 16.47 -10.40
N SER A 198 11.58 15.50 -11.27
CA SER A 198 12.51 15.00 -12.31
C SER A 198 13.87 14.58 -11.73
N TYR A 199 13.85 13.93 -10.56
CA TYR A 199 15.04 13.47 -9.84
C TYR A 199 16.01 14.59 -9.40
N ASP A 200 15.51 15.81 -9.21
CA ASP A 200 16.23 16.81 -8.41
C ASP A 200 16.17 16.47 -6.92
N LEU A 201 17.11 15.63 -6.48
CA LEU A 201 17.18 15.12 -5.11
C LEU A 201 17.20 16.22 -4.04
N LEU A 202 17.96 17.31 -4.26
CA LEU A 202 18.04 18.38 -3.24
C LEU A 202 16.69 19.07 -3.08
N LEU A 203 16.05 19.42 -4.19
CA LEU A 203 14.72 20.02 -4.14
C LEU A 203 13.69 19.06 -3.55
N ALA A 204 13.80 17.75 -3.82
CA ALA A 204 12.93 16.75 -3.21
C ALA A 204 13.10 16.64 -1.69
N LEU A 205 14.34 16.74 -1.18
CA LEU A 205 14.61 16.78 0.25
C LEU A 205 13.99 18.03 0.90
N GLU A 206 14.10 19.19 0.25
CA GLU A 206 13.46 20.44 0.74
C GLU A 206 11.93 20.32 0.85
N MET A 207 11.31 19.46 0.03
CA MET A 207 9.87 19.19 0.14
C MET A 207 9.53 18.45 1.44
N CYS A 208 10.43 17.59 1.95
CA CYS A 208 10.21 16.86 3.19
C CYS A 208 10.25 17.78 4.42
N ASP A 209 10.95 18.91 4.37
CA ASP A 209 11.12 19.84 5.50
C ASP A 209 9.82 20.47 6.01
N VAL A 210 8.74 20.43 5.21
CA VAL A 210 7.41 20.91 5.64
C VAL A 210 6.77 20.02 6.69
N LEU A 211 7.25 18.79 6.82
CA LEU A 211 6.67 17.82 7.74
C LEU A 211 6.97 18.25 9.19
N PRO A 212 6.02 18.02 10.11
CA PRO A 212 6.01 18.73 11.39
C PRO A 212 7.04 18.23 12.42
N THR A 213 7.66 17.07 12.19
CA THR A 213 8.61 16.47 13.12
C THR A 213 9.85 15.95 12.40
N GLU A 214 10.99 15.93 13.08
CA GLU A 214 12.25 15.36 12.56
C GLU A 214 12.07 13.90 12.11
N TRP A 215 11.26 13.11 12.83
CA TRP A 215 10.97 11.74 12.43
C TRP A 215 10.17 11.67 11.13
N ASP A 216 9.24 12.60 10.90
CA ASP A 216 8.48 12.66 9.65
C ASP A 216 9.37 13.08 8.48
N GLN A 217 10.17 14.13 8.68
CA GLN A 217 11.13 14.66 7.71
C GLN A 217 12.14 13.58 7.30
N SER A 218 12.80 12.94 8.28
CA SER A 218 13.77 11.86 8.02
C SER A 218 13.13 10.63 7.37
N SER A 219 11.90 10.26 7.72
CA SER A 219 11.19 9.15 7.06
C SER A 219 10.90 9.46 5.58
N CYS A 220 10.52 10.70 5.27
CA CYS A 220 10.35 11.19 3.91
C CYS A 220 11.67 11.23 3.14
N ALA A 221 12.73 11.79 3.74
CA ALA A 221 14.07 11.82 3.14
C ALA A 221 14.59 10.41 2.80
N GLY A 222 14.36 9.42 3.68
CA GLY A 222 14.73 8.02 3.41
C GLY A 222 14.06 7.45 2.15
N GLY A 223 12.82 7.83 1.86
CA GLY A 223 12.14 7.47 0.62
C GLY A 223 12.72 8.15 -0.61
N ALA A 224 13.06 9.44 -0.49
CA ALA A 224 13.73 10.19 -1.55
C ALA A 224 15.10 9.58 -1.91
N PHE A 225 15.89 9.20 -0.90
CA PHE A 225 17.17 8.54 -1.11
C PHE A 225 17.02 7.16 -1.76
N MET A 226 16.08 6.34 -1.28
CA MET A 226 15.80 5.02 -1.87
C MET A 226 15.44 5.17 -3.35
N GLU A 227 14.48 6.03 -3.68
CA GLU A 227 14.02 6.25 -5.05
C GLU A 227 15.17 6.71 -5.97
N ASN A 228 15.96 7.69 -5.53
CA ASN A 228 17.08 8.21 -6.31
C ASN A 228 18.18 7.16 -6.52
N ILE A 229 18.61 6.45 -5.46
CA ILE A 229 19.71 5.48 -5.53
C ILE A 229 19.29 4.25 -6.33
N MET A 230 18.12 3.68 -6.05
CA MET A 230 17.62 2.50 -6.75
C MET A 230 17.40 2.80 -8.24
N THR A 231 16.86 3.98 -8.57
CA THR A 231 16.70 4.38 -9.97
C THR A 231 18.05 4.57 -10.67
N GLY A 232 19.03 5.23 -10.04
CA GLY A 232 20.37 5.38 -10.62
C GLY A 232 21.12 4.07 -10.82
N GLN A 233 20.73 3.00 -10.10
CA GLN A 233 21.23 1.64 -10.30
C GLN A 233 20.44 0.83 -11.34
N GLY A 234 19.41 1.41 -11.95
CA GLY A 234 18.53 0.75 -12.91
C GLY A 234 17.49 -0.19 -12.27
N LEU A 235 17.22 -0.01 -10.98
CA LEU A 235 16.26 -0.80 -10.19
C LEU A 235 15.01 0.01 -9.80
N GLY A 236 14.84 1.21 -10.33
CA GLY A 236 13.70 2.09 -10.08
C GLY A 236 12.44 1.68 -10.84
N ALA A 237 11.29 2.22 -10.43
CA ALA A 237 9.97 1.89 -10.97
C ALA A 237 9.54 2.73 -12.20
N SER A 238 10.40 3.65 -12.66
CA SER A 238 10.08 4.54 -13.78
C SER A 238 10.29 3.89 -15.15
N GLU A 239 9.43 4.27 -16.12
CA GLU A 239 9.43 3.80 -17.51
C GLU A 239 10.66 4.24 -18.30
N ASN A 240 11.34 5.29 -17.84
CA ASN A 240 12.64 5.68 -18.33
C ASN A 240 13.70 5.27 -17.32
N VAL A 241 14.74 4.55 -17.75
CA VAL A 241 15.96 4.40 -16.96
C VAL A 241 16.52 5.81 -16.75
N HIS A 242 16.18 6.45 -15.64
CA HIS A 242 16.60 7.81 -15.39
C HIS A 242 18.07 7.82 -15.01
N ASP A 243 18.85 8.53 -15.81
CA ASP A 243 20.22 8.89 -15.46
C ASP A 243 20.14 10.00 -14.40
N THR A 244 20.52 9.69 -13.17
CA THR A 244 20.58 10.68 -12.09
C THR A 244 22.02 11.11 -11.87
N LYS A 245 22.26 12.43 -11.83
CA LYS A 245 23.58 12.99 -11.48
C LYS A 245 24.00 12.66 -10.04
N TRP A 246 23.08 12.16 -9.23
CA TRP A 246 23.25 11.90 -7.81
C TRP A 246 23.75 10.48 -7.50
N VAL A 247 23.93 9.63 -8.51
CA VAL A 247 24.52 8.29 -8.36
C VAL A 247 25.70 8.18 -9.30
N SER A 248 26.87 7.87 -8.76
CA SER A 248 28.11 7.77 -9.53
C SER A 248 28.63 6.33 -9.53
N ARG A 249 29.10 5.88 -10.69
CA ARG A 249 29.77 4.56 -10.83
C ARG A 249 31.20 4.58 -10.29
N THR A 250 31.80 5.76 -10.15
CA THR A 250 33.21 5.92 -9.72
C THR A 250 33.35 6.52 -8.33
N ASP A 251 32.28 7.12 -7.80
CA ASP A 251 32.22 7.65 -6.44
C ASP A 251 31.00 7.05 -5.71
N PRO A 252 31.19 5.94 -4.99
CA PRO A 252 30.09 5.26 -4.32
C PRO A 252 29.51 6.06 -3.15
N LEU A 253 30.16 7.15 -2.72
CA LEU A 253 29.67 7.97 -1.61
C LEU A 253 28.66 9.04 -2.06
N LEU A 254 28.47 9.24 -3.37
CA LEU A 254 27.44 10.12 -3.91
C LEU A 254 26.06 9.42 -3.83
N PRO A 255 24.99 10.10 -3.35
CA PRO A 255 24.89 11.54 -3.06
C PRO A 255 25.25 11.94 -1.63
N CYS A 256 25.49 10.99 -0.73
CA CYS A 256 25.57 11.25 0.72
C CYS A 256 26.63 12.27 1.11
N ILE A 257 27.76 12.35 0.39
CA ILE A 257 28.79 13.39 0.62
C ILE A 257 28.40 14.81 0.18
N GLN A 258 27.31 14.98 -0.59
CA GLN A 258 26.88 16.27 -1.15
C GLN A 258 25.56 16.79 -0.59
N VAL A 259 24.82 16.00 0.18
CA VAL A 259 23.57 16.42 0.83
C VAL A 259 23.83 17.03 2.22
N ASP A 260 22.79 17.52 2.88
CA ASP A 260 22.89 18.07 4.24
C ASP A 260 23.62 17.10 5.18
N GLN A 261 24.51 17.64 6.02
CA GLN A 261 25.37 16.91 6.92
C GLN A 261 24.73 16.68 8.31
N ALA A 262 23.46 17.08 8.49
CA ALA A 262 22.65 16.67 9.63
C ALA A 262 22.63 15.14 9.76
N TYR A 263 22.78 14.65 10.99
CA TYR A 263 23.01 13.23 11.26
C TYR A 263 21.86 12.34 10.75
N ASP A 264 20.62 12.77 10.93
CA ASP A 264 19.42 12.05 10.51
C ASP A 264 19.31 11.95 8.97
N VAL A 265 19.62 13.03 8.25
CA VAL A 265 19.67 13.03 6.78
C VAL A 265 20.78 12.11 6.28
N GLN A 266 22.00 12.24 6.83
CA GLN A 266 23.14 11.38 6.48
C GLN A 266 22.86 9.91 6.78
N TYR A 267 22.27 9.61 7.95
CA TYR A 267 21.91 8.26 8.34
C TYR A 267 20.96 7.63 7.32
N GLN A 268 19.90 8.35 6.91
CA GLN A 268 18.96 7.85 5.91
C GLN A 268 19.62 7.62 4.55
N CYS A 269 20.52 8.51 4.13
CA CYS A 269 21.24 8.35 2.86
C CYS A 269 22.15 7.12 2.85
N TYR A 270 23.01 6.97 3.86
CA TYR A 270 23.96 5.85 3.92
C TYR A 270 23.30 4.49 4.16
N GLN A 271 22.07 4.44 4.67
CA GLN A 271 21.33 3.18 4.75
C GLN A 271 20.92 2.62 3.37
N MET A 272 20.94 3.46 2.33
CA MET A 272 20.52 3.10 0.98
C MET A 272 21.71 2.82 0.04
N GLN A 273 22.95 2.90 0.53
CA GLN A 273 24.18 2.53 -0.19
C GLN A 273 24.71 1.18 0.30
#